data_AF-A0AAV6TX92-F1
#
_entry.id   AF-A0AAV6TX92-F1
#
_cell.length_a   1.000
_cell.length_b   1.000
_cell.length_c   1.000
_cell.angle_alpha   90.00
_cell.angle_beta   90.00
_cell.angle_gamma   90.00
#
_symmetry.space_group_name_H-M   'P 1'
#
loop_
_entity.id
_entity.type
_entity.pdbx_description
1 polymer ?
#
loop_
_entity_poly.entity_id
_entity_poly.type
_entity_poly.pdbx_seq_one_letter_code
_entity_poly.pdbx_strand_id
1 'polypeptide(L)'
;MSLPADLDIEIISNFYSLVHCEQLFRELQDYKFQDLNLCFNGKSYTSRRKVLGFGDSGLSYAVSGTSVHALPWTPTLLDIKKDVGNKTGQEYN
;
A
#
# COMPACT_ATOMS: atom_id res chain seq x y z
N MET A 1 -6.81 -21.95 -9.62
CA MET A 1 -7.15 -21.69 -8.21
C MET A 1 -8.44 -20.88 -8.22
N SER A 2 -9.58 -21.49 -7.91
CA SER A 2 -10.87 -20.80 -7.91
C SER A 2 -11.06 -20.07 -6.57
N LEU A 3 -11.40 -18.78 -6.64
CA LEU A 3 -11.74 -17.98 -5.46
C LEU A 3 -13.02 -18.53 -4.81
N PRO A 4 -13.22 -18.36 -3.49
CA PRO A 4 -14.47 -18.72 -2.82
C PRO A 4 -15.66 -17.99 -3.44
N ALA A 5 -16.81 -18.68 -3.55
CA ALA A 5 -17.98 -18.20 -4.29
C ALA A 5 -18.63 -16.92 -3.73
N ASP A 6 -18.29 -16.53 -2.49
CA ASP A 6 -18.86 -15.35 -1.79
C ASP A 6 -17.92 -14.14 -1.73
N LEU A 7 -16.79 -14.15 -2.46
CA LEU A 7 -15.93 -12.97 -2.55
C LEU A 7 -16.37 -12.05 -3.69
N ASP A 8 -16.79 -10.84 -3.36
CA ASP A 8 -17.01 -9.77 -4.32
C ASP A 8 -15.65 -9.13 -4.69
N ILE A 9 -15.06 -9.58 -5.80
CA ILE A 9 -13.78 -9.07 -6.32
C ILE A 9 -14.01 -8.54 -7.73
N GLU A 10 -13.72 -7.26 -7.93
CA GLU A 10 -13.62 -6.64 -9.24
C GLU A 10 -12.14 -6.53 -9.68
N ILE A 11 -11.85 -6.90 -10.93
CA ILE A 11 -10.51 -6.74 -11.53
C ILE A 11 -10.57 -5.64 -12.60
N ILE A 12 -9.90 -4.53 -12.34
CA ILE A 12 -9.79 -3.40 -13.28
C ILE A 12 -8.46 -3.51 -14.03
N SER A 13 -8.52 -4.07 -15.23
CA SER A 13 -7.34 -4.18 -16.10
C SER A 13 -6.99 -2.83 -16.75
N ASN A 14 -5.70 -2.58 -16.96
CA ASN A 14 -5.19 -1.36 -17.61
C ASN A 14 -5.70 -0.06 -16.95
N PHE A 15 -5.76 -0.04 -15.62
CA PHE A 15 -6.18 1.14 -14.86
C PHE A 15 -5.38 2.40 -15.23
N TYR A 16 -4.07 2.22 -15.43
CA TYR A 16 -3.17 3.22 -15.99
C TYR A 16 -2.59 2.76 -17.32
N SER A 17 -2.18 3.73 -18.15
CA SER A 17 -1.41 3.45 -19.36
C SER A 17 0.00 2.96 -19.00
N LEU A 18 0.63 2.18 -19.90
CA LEU A 18 1.98 1.67 -19.68
C LEU A 18 2.99 2.78 -19.38
N VAL A 19 2.93 3.90 -20.12
CA VAL A 19 3.80 5.06 -19.92
C VAL A 19 3.64 5.65 -18.52
N HIS A 20 2.40 5.76 -18.04
CA HIS A 20 2.15 6.29 -16.69
C HIS A 20 2.64 5.33 -15.60
N CYS A 21 2.44 4.01 -15.79
CA CYS A 21 3.00 3.00 -14.89
C CYS A 21 4.53 3.09 -14.78
N GLU A 22 5.23 3.29 -15.90
CA GLU A 22 6.68 3.44 -15.91
C GLU A 22 7.13 4.71 -15.16
N GLN A 23 6.40 5.82 -15.31
CA GLN A 23 6.68 7.07 -14.59
C GLN A 23 6.52 6.87 -13.07
N LEU A 24 5.39 6.31 -12.64
CA LEU A 24 5.13 6.02 -11.23
C LEU A 24 6.18 5.08 -10.65
N PHE A 25 6.51 4.01 -11.38
CA PHE A 25 7.55 3.07 -10.93
C PHE A 25 8.90 3.77 -10.74
N ARG A 26 9.30 4.63 -11.69
CA ARG A 26 10.57 5.35 -11.62
C ARG A 26 10.66 6.30 -10.43
N GLU A 27 9.55 6.90 -10.05
CA GLU A 27 9.50 7.79 -8.90
C GLU A 27 9.46 7.02 -7.57
N LEU A 28 8.58 6.02 -7.48
CA LEU A 28 8.33 5.30 -6.23
C LEU A 28 9.48 4.37 -5.84
N GLN A 29 10.28 3.88 -6.80
CA GLN A 29 11.43 3.01 -6.50
C GLN A 29 12.50 3.68 -5.63
N ASP A 30 12.59 5.02 -5.65
CA ASP A 30 13.61 5.77 -4.91
C ASP A 30 13.26 6.00 -3.43
N TYR A 31 12.01 5.66 -3.05
CA TYR A 31 11.54 5.79 -1.68
C TYR A 31 12.39 4.92 -0.75
N LYS A 32 12.65 5.42 0.46
CA LYS A 32 13.52 4.74 1.43
C LYS A 32 12.78 3.66 2.19
N PHE A 33 12.40 2.59 1.51
CA PHE A 33 11.72 1.45 2.12
C PHE A 33 12.52 0.81 3.25
N GLN A 34 11.81 0.41 4.30
CA GLN A 34 12.41 -0.13 5.53
C GLN A 34 12.06 -1.60 5.69
N ASP A 35 12.97 -2.37 6.29
CA ASP A 35 12.64 -3.72 6.75
C ASP A 35 11.64 -3.66 7.91
N LEU A 36 10.66 -4.56 7.92
CA LEU A 36 9.66 -4.63 8.99
C LEU A 36 9.99 -5.79 9.92
N ASN A 37 10.34 -5.49 11.16
CA ASN A 37 10.52 -6.49 12.19
C ASN A 37 9.17 -6.82 12.82
N LEU A 38 8.78 -8.09 12.78
CA LEU A 38 7.51 -8.61 13.25
C LEU A 38 7.74 -9.50 14.48
N CYS A 39 6.80 -9.49 15.41
CA CYS A 39 6.77 -10.43 16.52
C CYS A 39 5.61 -11.41 16.30
N PHE A 40 5.94 -12.64 15.91
CA PHE A 40 4.93 -13.68 15.72
C PHE A 40 5.15 -14.80 16.74
N ASN A 41 4.16 -15.01 17.60
CA ASN A 41 4.19 -16.03 18.64
C ASN A 41 5.47 -15.99 19.52
N GLY A 42 5.87 -14.79 19.94
CA GLY A 42 7.05 -14.56 20.79
C GLY A 42 8.40 -14.67 20.07
N LYS A 43 8.42 -14.89 18.75
CA LYS A 43 9.63 -14.93 17.93
C LYS A 43 9.71 -13.70 17.03
N SER A 44 10.91 -13.13 16.92
CA SER A 44 11.19 -12.00 16.03
C SER A 44 11.51 -12.49 14.61
N TYR A 45 10.90 -11.85 13.62
CA TYR A 45 11.11 -12.12 12.20
C TYR A 45 11.29 -10.82 11.44
N THR A 46 12.22 -10.77 10.50
CA THR A 46 12.30 -9.68 9.54
C THR A 46 11.49 -10.04 8.30
N SER A 47 10.65 -9.12 7.82
CA SER A 47 9.85 -9.32 6.62
C SER A 47 10.73 -9.56 5.39
N ARG A 48 10.27 -10.42 4.48
CA ARG A 48 10.95 -10.66 3.19
C ARG A 48 10.77 -9.51 2.18
N ARG A 49 9.97 -8.52 2.53
CA ARG A 49 9.69 -7.32 1.74
C ARG A 49 9.92 -6.10 2.59
N LYS A 50 10.42 -5.02 1.98
CA LYS A 50 10.50 -3.72 2.61
C LYS A 50 9.16 -2.99 2.51
N VAL A 51 8.89 -2.09 3.44
CA VAL A 51 7.61 -1.39 3.54
C VAL A 51 7.79 0.09 3.86
N LEU A 52 6.78 0.87 3.51
CA LEU A 52 6.49 2.19 4.04
C LEU A 52 4.99 2.26 4.29
N GLY A 53 4.58 2.92 5.36
CA GLY A 53 3.18 3.29 5.59
C GLY A 53 3.00 4.76 5.25
N PHE A 54 1.99 5.08 4.46
CA PHE A 54 1.55 6.45 4.20
C PHE A 54 0.09 6.57 4.63
N GLY A 55 -0.30 7.74 5.10
CA GLY A 55 -1.64 7.93 5.60
C GLY A 55 -1.87 9.33 6.17
N ASP A 56 -3.09 9.55 6.61
CA ASP A 56 -3.46 10.78 7.30
C ASP A 56 -2.66 10.95 8.61
N SER A 57 -2.47 12.20 9.02
CA SER A 57 -1.61 12.54 10.16
C SER A 57 -2.06 11.83 11.44
N GLY A 58 -1.10 11.20 12.13
CA GLY A 58 -1.33 10.51 13.39
C GLY A 58 -1.81 9.06 13.26
N LEU A 59 -2.01 8.55 12.04
CA LEU A 59 -2.36 7.15 11.84
C LEU A 59 -1.18 6.21 12.12
N SER A 60 -1.50 5.05 12.66
CA SER A 60 -0.58 3.92 12.76
C SER A 60 -1.34 2.63 12.54
N TYR A 61 -0.69 1.67 11.90
CA TYR A 61 -1.24 0.34 11.66
C TYR A 61 -0.42 -0.70 12.41
N ALA A 62 -1.11 -1.60 13.10
CA ALA A 62 -0.49 -2.67 13.87
C ALA A 62 -0.47 -3.97 13.06
N VAL A 63 0.70 -4.60 12.99
CA VAL A 63 0.90 -5.88 12.30
C VAL A 63 1.79 -6.78 13.13
N SER A 64 1.24 -7.92 13.55
CA SER A 64 1.95 -8.96 14.34
C SER A 64 2.82 -8.37 15.45
N GLY A 65 2.21 -7.59 16.34
CA GLY A 65 2.89 -6.97 17.49
C GLY A 65 3.79 -5.77 17.17
N THR A 66 3.87 -5.34 15.92
CA THR A 66 4.67 -4.18 15.49
C THR A 66 3.74 -3.05 15.02
N SER A 67 4.02 -1.82 15.45
CA SER A 67 3.32 -0.64 14.95
C SER A 67 4.11 0.03 13.82
N VAL A 68 3.43 0.35 12.72
CA VAL A 68 3.96 1.13 11.60
C VAL A 68 3.26 2.47 11.60
N HIS A 69 4.02 3.54 11.87
CA HIS A 69 3.51 4.90 11.80
C HIS A 69 3.38 5.36 10.35
N ALA A 70 2.24 5.98 10.02
CA ALA A 70 2.01 6.55 8.72
C ALA A 70 2.90 7.78 8.50
N LEU A 71 3.63 7.78 7.39
CA LEU A 71 4.27 8.96 6.84
C LEU A 71 3.19 9.85 6.18
N PRO A 72 3.40 11.17 6.15
CA PRO A 72 2.53 12.06 5.40
C PRO A 72 2.49 11.67 3.93
N TRP A 73 1.31 11.76 3.32
CA TRP A 73 1.14 11.55 1.89
C TRP A 73 2.09 12.42 1.04
N THR A 74 2.65 11.82 0.00
CA THR A 74 3.34 12.57 -1.06
C THR A 74 2.34 13.00 -2.14
N PRO A 75 2.64 14.03 -2.95
CA PRO A 75 1.75 14.46 -4.04
C PRO A 75 1.35 13.30 -4.97
N THR A 76 2.31 12.47 -5.36
CA THR A 76 2.10 11.32 -6.24
C THR A 76 1.18 10.26 -5.62
N LEU A 77 1.32 9.99 -4.33
CA LEU A 77 0.42 9.06 -3.65
C LEU A 77 -0.99 9.65 -3.45
N LEU A 78 -1.13 10.96 -3.30
CA LEU A 78 -2.45 11.64 -3.29
C LEU A 78 -3.14 11.54 -4.65
N ASP A 79 -2.39 11.70 -5.74
CA ASP A 79 -2.93 11.56 -7.10
C ASP A 79 -3.43 10.13 -7.34
N ILE A 80 -2.62 9.11 -6.97
CA ILE A 80 -3.05 7.70 -7.05
C ILE A 80 -4.29 7.45 -6.18
N LYS A 81 -4.30 7.94 -4.93
CA LYS A 81 -5.44 7.82 -4.01
C LYS A 81 -6.71 8.41 -4.63
N LYS A 82 -6.61 9.60 -5.23
CA LYS A 82 -7.72 10.29 -5.89
C LYS A 82 -8.22 9.52 -7.11
N ASP A 83 -7.32 9.03 -7.96
CA ASP A 83 -7.70 8.28 -9.16
C ASP A 83 -8.44 6.98 -8.80
N VAL A 84 -7.91 6.23 -7.83
CA VAL A 84 -8.53 5.00 -7.35
C VAL A 84 -9.88 5.30 -6.69
N GLY A 85 -9.97 6.35 -5.89
CA GLY A 85 -11.22 6.79 -5.28
C GLY A 85 -12.28 7.16 -6.31
N ASN A 86 -11.92 7.95 -7.34
CA ASN A 86 -12.83 8.30 -8.44
C ASN A 86 -13.31 7.07 -9.22
N LYS A 87 -12.46 6.06 -9.39
CA LYS A 87 -12.81 4.84 -10.13
C LYS A 87 -13.72 3.91 -9.35
N THR A 88 -13.50 3.80 -8.04
CA THR A 88 -14.19 2.85 -7.16
C THR A 88 -15.38 3.47 -6.43
N GLY A 89 -15.47 4.80 -6.37
CA GLY A 89 -16.41 5.54 -5.53
C GLY A 89 -16.11 5.43 -4.03
N GLN A 90 -14.88 5.07 -3.66
CA GLN A 90 -14.45 4.85 -2.28
C GLN A 90 -13.45 5.91 -1.81
N GLU A 91 -13.35 6.07 -0.49
CA GLU A 91 -12.36 6.91 0.17
C GLU A 91 -11.34 6.05 0.92
N TYR A 92 -10.10 6.50 0.97
CA TYR A 92 -8.98 5.82 1.63
C TYR A 92 -8.30 6.77 2.62
N ASN A 93 -7.58 6.27 3.63
CA ASN A 93 -6.88 7.09 4.63
C ASN A 93 -5.46 6.60 4.92
#